data_AF-A0A2V8UY78-F1
#
_entry.id   AF-A0A2V8UY78-F1
#
_cell.length_a   1.000
_cell.length_b   1.000
_cell.length_c   1.000
_cell.angle_alpha   90.00
_cell.angle_beta   90.00
_cell.angle_gamma   90.00
#
_symmetry.space_group_name_H-M   'P 1'
#
loop_
_entity.id
_entity.type
_entity.pdbx_description
1 polymer ?
#
loop_
_entity_poly.entity_id
_entity_poly.type
_entity_poly.pdbx_seq_one_letter_code
_entity_poly.pdbx_strand_id
1 'polypeptide(L)'
;LPEHVKMLPADIIDGEATFMPQEKERGMRQLAYMAMQGAELLFPDHLSLDGRKGHLEQAFEIASAGKHWQGNPIGSYGAAWDDSGLHNETFWLGWSAAARYGWNPGTPALDQHVAEFMRVYYGSGATGMTDVFRAMQRQARAWERTWDRTLSKVILTRYGGYFGKGISTHRVDMTLSLPFINDLPDWFPDPFWTDRYKDWLSQARLHASENEQLIEALQTQMGLVDRNRYSLEVFLALARFMGHHWRLFLDLAQAEEQIKQGQALALENHAGQAASVLSAAYTTVDQLRKDGLKTFEDVRTVFERSCYPKGRSVGGRQFVHVFDDVKDHFADRRADLSYMLAPEDSLGLDSWLKDLERSIALYAKENNVPFAPASK
;
A
#
# COMPACT_ATOMS: atom_id res chain seq x y z
N LEU A 1 20.97 23.45 -17.78
CA LEU A 1 20.41 23.47 -16.41
C LEU A 1 21.37 24.16 -15.41
N PRO A 2 22.63 23.73 -15.23
CA PRO A 2 23.58 24.41 -14.32
C PRO A 2 23.87 25.87 -14.69
N GLU A 3 23.92 26.19 -15.98
CA GLU A 3 24.15 27.52 -16.52
C GLU A 3 23.02 28.51 -16.22
N HIS A 4 21.84 28.03 -15.81
CA HIS A 4 20.71 28.87 -15.41
C HIS A 4 20.77 29.29 -13.95
N VAL A 5 21.58 28.62 -13.10
CA VAL A 5 21.72 28.98 -11.68
C VAL A 5 22.20 30.43 -11.53
N LYS A 6 23.08 30.90 -12.43
CA LYS A 6 23.55 32.29 -12.46
C LYS A 6 22.42 33.33 -12.68
N MET A 7 21.29 32.91 -13.25
CA MET A 7 20.13 33.77 -13.51
C MET A 7 19.21 33.85 -12.29
N LEU A 8 19.35 32.96 -11.30
CA LEU A 8 18.55 32.95 -10.10
C LEU A 8 19.03 34.03 -9.11
N PRO A 9 18.12 34.62 -8.30
CA PRO A 9 18.48 35.41 -7.13
C PRO A 9 19.37 34.63 -6.15
N ALA A 10 20.39 35.29 -5.60
CA ALA A 10 21.35 34.67 -4.69
C ALA A 10 20.76 34.35 -3.30
N ASP A 11 19.65 34.98 -2.94
CA ASP A 11 18.96 34.82 -1.66
C ASP A 11 17.99 33.63 -1.62
N ILE A 12 17.78 32.96 -2.75
CA ILE A 12 17.05 31.70 -2.81
C ILE A 12 17.75 30.65 -1.95
N ILE A 13 16.94 29.91 -1.21
CA ILE A 13 17.35 28.74 -0.46
C ILE A 13 17.05 27.52 -1.32
N ASP A 14 18.08 26.75 -1.67
CA ASP A 14 17.90 25.48 -2.36
C ASP A 14 17.63 24.35 -1.37
N GLY A 15 16.56 23.60 -1.62
CA GLY A 15 16.16 22.46 -0.81
C GLY A 15 16.95 21.20 -1.12
N GLU A 16 17.35 20.98 -2.38
CA GLU A 16 17.86 19.67 -2.84
C GLU A 16 19.39 19.65 -3.05
N ALA A 17 20.04 20.82 -3.04
CA ALA A 17 21.48 20.98 -3.14
C ALA A 17 22.04 20.34 -4.43
N THR A 18 21.41 20.66 -5.57
CA THR A 18 21.52 19.89 -6.83
C THR A 18 22.73 20.31 -7.68
N PHE A 19 22.98 21.62 -7.78
CA PHE A 19 24.04 22.23 -8.61
C PHE A 19 25.06 22.96 -7.73
N MET A 20 25.60 22.23 -6.74
CA MET A 20 26.43 22.76 -5.65
C MET A 20 27.53 23.75 -6.07
N PRO A 21 28.36 23.51 -7.10
CA PRO A 21 29.40 24.45 -7.48
C PRO A 21 28.83 25.82 -7.88
N GLN A 22 27.78 25.82 -8.71
CA GLN A 22 27.15 27.03 -9.23
C GLN A 22 26.34 27.74 -8.14
N GLU A 23 25.62 26.99 -7.31
CA GLU A 23 24.87 27.54 -6.17
C GLU A 23 25.81 28.21 -5.16
N LYS A 24 26.95 27.58 -4.88
CA LYS A 24 28.00 28.14 -4.02
C LYS A 24 28.61 29.41 -4.61
N GLU A 25 28.99 29.39 -5.89
CA GLU A 25 29.52 30.58 -6.58
C GLU A 25 28.51 31.74 -6.54
N ARG A 26 27.21 31.41 -6.66
CA ARG A 26 26.12 32.39 -6.61
C ARG A 26 25.85 32.92 -5.19
N GLY A 27 26.32 32.23 -4.15
CA GLY A 27 26.06 32.56 -2.74
C GLY A 27 24.74 32.02 -2.20
N MET A 28 24.10 31.10 -2.91
CA MET A 28 22.84 30.48 -2.48
C MET A 28 23.07 29.62 -1.24
N ARG A 29 22.06 29.56 -0.36
CA ARG A 29 22.07 28.73 0.85
C ARG A 29 21.36 27.41 0.60
N GLN A 30 21.81 26.34 1.26
CA GLN A 30 21.25 25.01 1.08
C GLN A 30 20.57 24.49 2.34
N LEU A 31 19.56 23.67 2.16
CA LEU A 31 19.03 22.81 3.20
C LEU A 31 19.51 21.37 3.02
N ALA A 32 19.66 20.66 4.13
CA ALA A 32 19.77 19.21 4.12
C ALA A 32 18.37 18.61 3.94
N TYR A 33 18.06 18.17 2.72
CA TYR A 33 16.82 17.45 2.43
C TYR A 33 16.90 15.99 2.87
N MET A 34 15.98 15.58 3.74
CA MET A 34 15.87 14.20 4.23
C MET A 34 14.50 13.64 3.85
N ALA A 35 14.45 12.71 2.91
CA ALA A 35 13.20 12.04 2.53
C ALA A 35 12.80 11.00 3.59
N MET A 36 11.62 11.16 4.18
CA MET A 36 10.99 10.20 5.12
C MET A 36 9.96 9.31 4.42
N GLN A 37 9.87 9.45 3.11
CA GLN A 37 9.04 8.67 2.21
C GLN A 37 9.73 8.62 0.85
N GLY A 38 9.78 7.44 0.25
CA GLY A 38 9.99 7.23 -1.18
C GLY A 38 8.65 6.99 -1.87
N ALA A 39 8.50 5.84 -2.52
CA ALA A 39 7.28 5.43 -3.23
C ALA A 39 6.52 4.31 -2.48
N GLU A 40 6.71 4.19 -1.17
CA GLU A 40 6.01 3.20 -0.34
C GLU A 40 4.51 3.48 -0.28
N LEU A 41 3.68 2.46 -0.48
CA LEU A 41 2.23 2.54 -0.63
C LEU A 41 1.44 2.39 0.67
N LEU A 42 1.91 1.56 1.62
CA LEU A 42 1.16 1.29 2.86
C LEU A 42 1.87 1.65 4.17
N PHE A 43 3.21 1.63 4.22
CA PHE A 43 3.98 2.02 5.40
C PHE A 43 5.41 2.42 5.03
N PRO A 44 6.01 3.45 5.67
CA PRO A 44 7.35 3.93 5.30
C PRO A 44 8.46 2.95 5.68
N ASP A 45 9.50 2.85 4.86
CA ASP A 45 10.70 2.06 5.15
C ASP A 45 11.65 2.77 6.13
N HIS A 46 11.20 3.04 7.36
CA HIS A 46 12.01 3.70 8.39
C HIS A 46 13.31 2.94 8.68
N LEU A 47 13.19 1.65 8.98
CA LEU A 47 14.27 0.78 9.40
C LEU A 47 14.83 -0.02 8.22
N SER A 48 16.15 -0.23 8.20
CA SER A 48 16.80 -1.04 7.17
C SER A 48 16.31 -2.49 7.20
N LEU A 49 16.03 -3.04 6.02
CA LEU A 49 15.42 -4.35 5.79
C LEU A 49 16.00 -4.96 4.49
N ASP A 50 16.28 -6.27 4.50
CA ASP A 50 16.76 -7.03 3.33
C ASP A 50 17.97 -6.39 2.61
N GLY A 51 18.91 -5.84 3.38
CA GLY A 51 20.11 -5.18 2.84
C GLY A 51 19.86 -3.80 2.20
N ARG A 52 18.64 -3.27 2.27
CA ARG A 52 18.31 -1.91 1.84
C ARG A 52 18.29 -0.96 3.03
N LYS A 53 18.89 0.21 2.85
CA LYS A 53 18.91 1.26 3.89
C LYS A 53 17.52 1.85 4.08
N GLY A 54 17.07 1.92 5.32
CA GLY A 54 15.85 2.63 5.67
C GLY A 54 16.04 4.14 5.66
N HIS A 55 14.93 4.88 5.71
CA HIS A 55 14.90 6.35 5.71
C HIS A 55 15.66 6.96 6.88
N LEU A 56 15.68 6.29 8.04
CA LEU A 56 16.39 6.82 9.20
C LEU A 56 17.92 6.74 9.05
N GLU A 57 18.42 5.65 8.46
CA GLU A 57 19.85 5.51 8.14
C GLU A 57 20.25 6.54 7.08
N GLN A 58 19.42 6.74 6.05
CA GLN A 58 19.65 7.76 5.03
C GLN A 58 19.64 9.18 5.64
N ALA A 59 18.70 9.49 6.52
CA ALA A 59 18.64 10.77 7.22
C ALA A 59 19.91 11.03 8.05
N PHE A 60 20.39 10.02 8.77
CA PHE A 60 21.63 10.08 9.53
C PHE A 60 22.83 10.39 8.63
N GLU A 61 22.95 9.68 7.50
CA GLU A 61 24.04 9.88 6.53
C GLU A 61 23.99 11.25 5.87
N ILE A 62 22.80 11.67 5.44
CA ILE A 62 22.59 13.00 4.84
C ILE A 62 22.98 14.07 5.83
N ALA A 63 22.48 14.04 7.06
CA ALA A 63 22.83 15.04 8.08
C ALA A 63 24.36 15.10 8.33
N SER A 64 25.00 13.94 8.40
CA SER A 64 26.41 13.84 8.80
C SER A 64 27.39 14.19 7.69
N ALA A 65 27.07 13.82 6.44
CA ALA A 65 28.02 13.85 5.32
C ALA A 65 27.38 14.21 3.97
N GLY A 66 26.17 14.77 3.96
CA GLY A 66 25.45 15.15 2.76
C GLY A 66 26.12 16.27 1.95
N LYS A 67 25.72 16.40 0.69
CA LYS A 67 26.30 17.39 -0.26
C LYS A 67 26.17 18.84 0.19
N HIS A 68 25.17 19.16 1.00
CA HIS A 68 24.95 20.52 1.53
C HIS A 68 26.18 21.08 2.28
N TRP A 69 27.01 20.20 2.87
CA TRP A 69 28.27 20.60 3.52
C TRP A 69 29.32 21.18 2.56
N GLN A 70 29.17 20.98 1.25
CA GLN A 70 30.06 21.56 0.25
C GLN A 70 29.71 23.02 -0.07
N GLY A 71 28.52 23.50 0.33
CA GLY A 71 27.99 24.83 0.08
C GLY A 71 27.91 25.70 1.33
N ASN A 72 26.76 26.36 1.50
CA ASN A 72 26.43 27.25 2.61
C ASN A 72 25.14 26.77 3.30
N PRO A 73 25.20 25.69 4.10
CA PRO A 73 24.03 25.10 4.71
C PRO A 73 23.41 26.04 5.76
N ILE A 74 22.08 26.15 5.77
CA ILE A 74 21.32 26.97 6.74
C ILE A 74 20.35 26.17 7.60
N GLY A 75 20.12 24.90 7.28
CA GLY A 75 19.23 24.04 8.05
C GLY A 75 18.94 22.73 7.35
N SER A 76 17.91 22.04 7.84
CA SER A 76 17.46 20.76 7.32
C SER A 76 15.93 20.70 7.31
N TYR A 77 15.37 19.85 6.45
CA TYR A 77 13.95 19.51 6.53
C TYR A 77 13.73 18.03 6.20
N GLY A 78 12.81 17.41 6.93
CA GLY A 78 12.30 16.09 6.64
C GLY A 78 11.03 16.20 5.80
N ALA A 79 10.99 15.62 4.61
CA ALA A 79 9.77 15.61 3.79
C ALA A 79 9.19 14.20 3.65
N ALA A 80 7.87 14.13 3.66
CA ALA A 80 7.10 12.99 3.15
C ALA A 80 6.08 13.60 2.18
N TRP A 81 6.35 13.48 0.88
CA TRP A 81 5.65 14.25 -0.16
C TRP A 81 4.21 13.80 -0.42
N ASP A 82 3.75 12.75 0.26
CA ASP A 82 2.40 12.21 0.18
C ASP A 82 2.05 11.63 -1.20
N ASP A 83 3.07 11.33 -2.02
CA ASP A 83 2.93 10.75 -3.36
C ASP A 83 2.13 9.43 -3.33
N SER A 84 2.23 8.70 -2.21
CA SER A 84 1.52 7.44 -1.99
C SER A 84 0.37 7.51 -0.99
N GLY A 85 0.04 8.68 -0.43
CA GLY A 85 -1.14 8.82 0.44
C GLY A 85 -1.01 8.12 1.79
N LEU A 86 0.21 8.09 2.34
CA LEU A 86 0.43 7.48 3.63
C LEU A 86 -0.10 8.40 4.73
N HIS A 87 -0.74 7.83 5.73
CA HIS A 87 -1.24 8.64 6.84
C HIS A 87 -0.10 9.28 7.62
N ASN A 88 -0.23 10.57 7.98
CA ASN A 88 0.81 11.33 8.68
C ASN A 88 1.30 10.67 9.97
N GLU A 89 0.43 9.95 10.66
CA GLU A 89 0.79 9.18 11.87
C GLU A 89 1.86 8.10 11.64
N THR A 90 2.13 7.71 10.39
CA THR A 90 3.20 6.77 10.04
C THR A 90 4.58 7.43 9.97
N PHE A 91 4.67 8.76 9.94
CA PHE A 91 5.93 9.47 9.69
C PHE A 91 6.63 10.03 10.93
N TRP A 92 5.99 10.01 12.11
CA TRP A 92 6.53 10.66 13.31
C TRP A 92 7.93 10.22 13.71
N LEU A 93 8.25 8.92 13.54
CA LEU A 93 9.61 8.40 13.76
C LEU A 93 10.61 9.09 12.83
N GLY A 94 10.32 9.11 11.53
CA GLY A 94 11.15 9.75 10.50
C GLY A 94 11.31 11.26 10.71
N TRP A 95 10.22 12.00 10.94
CA TRP A 95 10.31 13.44 11.18
C TRP A 95 11.08 13.77 12.46
N SER A 96 10.96 12.93 13.50
CA SER A 96 11.77 13.10 14.71
C SER A 96 13.26 12.87 14.44
N ALA A 97 13.62 11.93 13.56
CA ALA A 97 15.01 11.71 13.14
C ALA A 97 15.56 12.89 12.34
N ALA A 98 14.78 13.42 11.40
CA ALA A 98 15.16 14.60 10.62
C ALA A 98 15.42 15.82 11.53
N ALA A 99 14.55 16.05 12.51
CA ALA A 99 14.75 17.11 13.50
C ALA A 99 15.98 16.85 14.38
N ARG A 100 16.17 15.63 14.86
CA ARG A 100 17.28 15.26 15.75
C ARG A 100 18.63 15.42 15.07
N TYR A 101 18.78 14.86 13.88
CA TYR A 101 20.04 14.89 13.14
C TYR A 101 20.29 16.24 12.46
N GLY A 102 19.23 16.99 12.15
CA GLY A 102 19.36 18.40 11.76
C GLY A 102 19.95 19.26 12.88
N TRP A 103 19.57 19.02 14.13
CA TRP A 103 20.10 19.73 15.29
C TRP A 103 21.51 19.26 15.69
N ASN A 104 21.74 17.94 15.67
CA ASN A 104 23.01 17.35 16.07
C ASN A 104 23.45 16.27 15.07
N PRO A 105 24.12 16.67 13.97
CA PRO A 105 24.56 15.74 12.93
C PRO A 105 25.44 14.61 13.50
N GLY A 106 25.18 13.37 13.06
CA GLY A 106 25.96 12.20 13.45
C GLY A 106 25.71 11.65 14.86
N THR A 107 24.76 12.23 15.63
CA THR A 107 24.47 11.73 16.98
C THR A 107 23.00 11.97 17.40
N PRO A 108 22.37 11.04 18.12
CA PRO A 108 22.89 9.76 18.62
C PRO A 108 22.96 8.69 17.51
N ALA A 109 23.50 7.52 17.85
CA ALA A 109 23.39 6.35 16.99
C ALA A 109 21.91 6.03 16.70
N LEU A 110 21.66 5.42 15.54
CA LEU A 110 20.31 5.14 15.05
C LEU A 110 19.46 4.34 16.05
N ASP A 111 20.01 3.26 16.60
CA ASP A 111 19.29 2.40 17.55
C ASP A 111 18.90 3.14 18.83
N GLN A 112 19.77 4.06 19.30
CA GLN A 112 19.47 4.92 20.43
C GLN A 112 18.32 5.88 20.09
N HIS A 113 18.34 6.51 18.91
CA HIS A 113 17.26 7.40 18.49
C HIS A 113 15.91 6.66 18.44
N VAL A 114 15.87 5.47 17.84
CA VAL A 114 14.65 4.64 17.76
C VAL A 114 14.14 4.29 19.17
N ALA A 115 15.01 3.80 20.06
CA ALA A 115 14.62 3.45 21.42
C ALA A 115 14.08 4.64 22.22
N GLU A 116 14.75 5.79 22.12
CA GLU A 116 14.31 7.04 22.75
C GLU A 116 12.97 7.51 22.18
N PHE A 117 12.79 7.46 20.85
CA PHE A 117 11.53 7.80 20.20
C PHE A 117 10.38 6.95 20.74
N MET A 118 10.54 5.61 20.78
CA MET A 118 9.45 4.73 21.24
C MET A 118 9.02 5.08 22.66
N ARG A 119 9.97 5.32 23.55
CA ARG A 119 9.69 5.70 24.94
C ARG A 119 9.03 7.06 25.08
N VAL A 120 9.49 8.06 24.32
CA VAL A 120 8.97 9.45 24.43
C VAL A 120 7.60 9.58 23.76
N TYR A 121 7.45 8.98 22.59
CA TYR A 121 6.26 9.08 21.75
C TYR A 121 5.11 8.21 22.27
N TYR A 122 5.38 6.96 22.68
CA TYR A 122 4.34 6.04 23.14
C TYR A 122 4.22 5.91 24.66
N GLY A 123 5.22 6.38 25.40
CA GLY A 123 5.27 6.31 26.85
C GLY A 123 6.16 5.18 27.38
N SER A 124 6.38 5.19 28.69
CA SER A 124 7.27 4.22 29.35
C SER A 124 6.73 2.80 29.44
N GLY A 125 5.41 2.62 29.27
CA GLY A 125 4.76 1.30 29.23
C GLY A 125 4.89 0.59 27.87
N ALA A 126 5.25 1.32 26.82
CA ALA A 126 5.40 0.76 25.48
C ALA A 126 6.66 -0.12 25.40
N THR A 127 6.50 -1.36 24.95
CA THR A 127 7.59 -2.34 24.84
C THR A 127 7.51 -3.07 23.51
N GLY A 128 8.63 -3.33 22.84
CA GLY A 128 8.63 -4.07 21.57
C GLY A 128 8.11 -3.27 20.36
N MET A 129 7.91 -1.96 20.49
CA MET A 129 7.43 -1.11 19.38
C MET A 129 8.36 -1.12 18.16
N THR A 130 9.67 -1.30 18.34
CA THR A 130 10.60 -1.46 17.20
C THR A 130 10.22 -2.65 16.33
N ASP A 131 9.81 -3.77 16.93
CA ASP A 131 9.40 -4.96 16.19
C ASP A 131 8.06 -4.77 15.50
N VAL A 132 7.14 -4.00 16.11
CA VAL A 132 5.90 -3.56 15.45
C VAL A 132 6.21 -2.78 14.18
N PHE A 133 7.12 -1.81 14.22
CA PHE A 133 7.52 -1.05 13.02
C PHE A 133 8.16 -1.95 11.95
N ARG A 134 9.04 -2.88 12.34
CA ARG A 134 9.64 -3.85 11.39
C ARG A 134 8.58 -4.76 10.77
N ALA A 135 7.62 -5.22 11.55
CA ALA A 135 6.53 -6.06 11.06
C ALA A 135 5.58 -5.29 10.11
N MET A 136 5.23 -4.05 10.45
CA MET A 136 4.46 -3.16 9.56
C MET A 136 5.17 -2.97 8.21
N GLN A 137 6.48 -2.66 8.24
CA GLN A 137 7.28 -2.52 7.02
C GLN A 137 7.31 -3.81 6.19
N ARG A 138 7.57 -4.97 6.80
CA ARG A 138 7.61 -6.25 6.10
C ARG A 138 6.28 -6.57 5.42
N GLN A 139 5.17 -6.39 6.13
CA GLN A 139 3.82 -6.63 5.61
C GLN A 139 3.51 -5.67 4.45
N ALA A 140 3.85 -4.39 4.57
CA ALA A 140 3.65 -3.40 3.52
C ALA A 140 4.48 -3.70 2.27
N ARG A 141 5.77 -4.01 2.43
CA ARG A 141 6.65 -4.39 1.32
C ARG A 141 6.18 -5.66 0.62
N ALA A 142 5.70 -6.65 1.37
CA ALA A 142 5.20 -7.90 0.82
C ALA A 142 3.92 -7.66 0.01
N TRP A 143 2.96 -6.91 0.56
CA TRP A 143 1.74 -6.49 -0.14
C TRP A 143 2.02 -5.76 -1.47
N GLU A 144 3.04 -4.90 -1.53
CA GLU A 144 3.35 -4.17 -2.77
C GLU A 144 3.97 -5.04 -3.87
N ARG A 145 4.61 -6.16 -3.50
CA ARG A 145 5.33 -7.02 -4.43
C ARG A 145 4.44 -8.07 -5.10
N THR A 146 3.27 -8.35 -4.52
CA THR A 146 2.35 -9.39 -5.01
C THR A 146 1.60 -8.97 -6.26
N TRP A 147 1.36 -7.67 -6.47
CA TRP A 147 0.57 -7.16 -7.59
C TRP A 147 1.30 -7.26 -8.94
N ASP A 148 0.57 -7.76 -9.94
CA ASP A 148 0.98 -7.64 -11.34
C ASP A 148 0.86 -6.18 -11.78
N ARG A 149 1.75 -5.74 -12.69
CA ARG A 149 1.71 -4.40 -13.28
C ARG A 149 1.33 -4.50 -14.75
N THR A 150 0.23 -3.87 -15.14
CA THR A 150 -0.27 -3.87 -16.52
C THR A 150 -0.46 -2.44 -17.03
N LEU A 151 -0.51 -2.25 -18.35
CA LEU A 151 -0.82 -0.94 -18.92
C LEU A 151 -2.19 -0.46 -18.41
N SER A 152 -2.25 0.78 -17.95
CA SER A 152 -3.46 1.32 -17.34
C SER A 152 -4.62 1.36 -18.34
N LYS A 153 -5.78 0.87 -17.90
CA LYS A 153 -7.03 0.94 -18.68
C LYS A 153 -7.86 2.17 -18.33
N VAL A 154 -7.54 2.80 -17.19
CA VAL A 154 -8.27 3.97 -16.66
C VAL A 154 -7.53 5.26 -16.98
N ILE A 155 -6.19 5.25 -16.89
CA ILE A 155 -5.35 6.42 -17.08
C ILE A 155 -4.60 6.27 -18.41
N LEU A 156 -5.20 6.84 -19.45
CA LEU A 156 -4.60 6.90 -20.79
C LEU A 156 -3.34 7.79 -20.83
N THR A 157 -2.61 7.69 -21.94
CA THR A 157 -1.35 8.41 -22.20
C THR A 157 -1.37 9.87 -21.73
N ARG A 158 -0.34 10.27 -20.98
CA ARG A 158 -0.20 11.60 -20.38
C ARG A 158 0.95 12.41 -20.99
N TYR A 159 1.14 13.65 -20.53
CA TYR A 159 2.12 14.61 -21.05
C TYR A 159 3.56 14.08 -21.00
N GLY A 160 3.92 13.37 -19.94
CA GLY A 160 5.26 12.82 -19.73
C GLY A 160 5.46 12.32 -18.31
N GLY A 161 6.71 12.32 -17.87
CA GLY A 161 7.12 12.02 -16.50
C GLY A 161 8.10 13.07 -15.99
N TYR A 162 8.66 12.83 -14.80
CA TYR A 162 9.69 13.70 -14.22
C TYR A 162 10.88 13.96 -15.17
N PHE A 163 11.17 13.02 -16.07
CA PHE A 163 12.24 13.12 -17.07
C PHE A 163 11.91 14.01 -18.28
N GLY A 164 10.67 14.46 -18.42
CA GLY A 164 10.25 15.41 -19.44
C GLY A 164 9.08 14.96 -20.30
N LYS A 165 8.68 15.86 -21.21
CA LYS A 165 7.57 15.66 -22.15
C LYS A 165 7.82 14.45 -23.05
N GLY A 166 6.81 13.60 -23.21
CA GLY A 166 6.88 12.44 -24.11
C GLY A 166 7.64 11.23 -23.55
N ILE A 167 8.21 11.32 -22.35
CA ILE A 167 8.91 10.22 -21.67
C ILE A 167 7.99 9.62 -20.61
N SER A 168 7.96 8.29 -20.48
CA SER A 168 7.12 7.58 -19.50
C SER A 168 5.63 7.93 -19.58
N THR A 169 5.12 8.15 -20.79
CA THR A 169 3.74 8.64 -21.02
C THR A 169 2.65 7.60 -20.71
N HIS A 170 3.01 6.32 -20.67
CA HIS A 170 2.13 5.23 -20.29
C HIS A 170 2.10 5.06 -18.76
N ARG A 171 0.91 4.85 -18.20
CA ARG A 171 0.72 4.54 -16.78
C ARG A 171 0.47 3.06 -16.59
N VAL A 172 0.77 2.55 -15.39
CA VAL A 172 0.57 1.14 -15.05
C VAL A 172 -0.44 0.99 -13.92
N ASP A 173 -1.36 0.04 -14.04
CA ASP A 173 -2.26 -0.36 -12.96
C ASP A 173 -1.71 -1.60 -12.26
N MET A 174 -1.91 -1.65 -10.94
CA MET A 174 -1.69 -2.85 -10.14
C MET A 174 -2.92 -3.74 -10.22
N THR A 175 -2.74 -5.04 -10.41
CA THR A 175 -3.85 -5.99 -10.57
C THR A 175 -3.43 -7.42 -10.25
N LEU A 176 -4.39 -8.34 -10.23
CA LEU A 176 -4.19 -9.78 -10.25
C LEU A 176 -5.20 -10.38 -11.22
N SER A 177 -4.84 -11.53 -11.81
CA SER A 177 -5.74 -12.28 -12.67
C SER A 177 -6.60 -13.21 -11.81
N LEU A 178 -7.92 -13.25 -12.01
CA LEU A 178 -8.80 -14.15 -11.25
C LEU A 178 -8.74 -15.60 -11.76
N PRO A 179 -9.15 -16.61 -10.93
CA PRO A 179 -9.36 -17.97 -11.41
C PRO A 179 -10.29 -17.99 -12.63
N PHE A 180 -10.05 -18.86 -13.60
CA PHE A 180 -10.88 -18.89 -14.80
C PHE A 180 -12.27 -19.47 -14.52
N ILE A 181 -13.27 -18.89 -15.19
CA ILE A 181 -14.62 -19.44 -15.29
C ILE A 181 -14.81 -19.81 -16.76
N ASN A 182 -14.95 -21.10 -17.05
CA ASN A 182 -15.32 -21.58 -18.39
C ASN A 182 -16.84 -21.72 -18.51
N ASP A 183 -17.32 -21.65 -19.74
CA ASP A 183 -18.69 -22.05 -20.08
C ASP A 183 -18.82 -23.58 -20.00
N LEU A 184 -20.00 -24.03 -19.58
CA LEU A 184 -20.36 -25.44 -19.50
C LEU A 184 -20.68 -26.00 -20.91
N PRO A 185 -20.21 -27.19 -21.37
CA PRO A 185 -19.60 -28.32 -20.66
C PRO A 185 -18.06 -28.46 -20.74
N ASP A 186 -17.33 -27.47 -21.25
CA ASP A 186 -15.85 -27.46 -21.29
C ASP A 186 -15.29 -27.10 -19.90
N TRP A 187 -15.72 -27.91 -18.94
CA TRP A 187 -15.80 -27.65 -17.52
C TRP A 187 -14.46 -27.57 -16.82
N PHE A 188 -13.35 -28.00 -17.40
CA PHE A 188 -12.09 -28.16 -16.66
C PHE A 188 -11.11 -27.05 -17.04
N PRO A 189 -11.21 -25.82 -16.47
CA PRO A 189 -10.08 -24.93 -16.51
C PRO A 189 -8.95 -25.63 -15.74
N ASP A 190 -7.81 -25.77 -16.42
CA ASP A 190 -6.57 -26.07 -15.72
C ASP A 190 -6.39 -25.04 -14.60
N PRO A 191 -5.86 -25.44 -13.43
CA PRO A 191 -5.58 -24.50 -12.35
C PRO A 191 -4.75 -23.35 -12.90
N PHE A 192 -5.26 -22.15 -12.77
CA PHE A 192 -4.59 -20.95 -13.27
C PHE A 192 -4.11 -20.10 -12.12
N TRP A 193 -4.96 -19.86 -11.12
CA TRP A 193 -4.60 -19.06 -9.94
C TRP A 193 -3.52 -19.74 -9.11
N THR A 194 -3.72 -21.01 -8.74
CA THR A 194 -2.76 -21.75 -7.91
C THR A 194 -1.42 -21.93 -8.60
N ASP A 195 -1.41 -22.04 -9.93
CA ASP A 195 -0.19 -22.23 -10.71
C ASP A 195 0.54 -20.92 -10.97
N ARG A 196 -0.18 -19.88 -11.39
CA ARG A 196 0.39 -18.55 -11.67
C ARG A 196 0.98 -17.91 -10.42
N TYR A 197 0.30 -18.05 -9.28
CA TYR A 197 0.66 -17.38 -8.03
C TYR A 197 1.23 -18.33 -6.96
N LYS A 198 1.68 -19.53 -7.34
CA LYS A 198 2.18 -20.57 -6.41
C LYS A 198 3.23 -20.06 -5.41
N ASP A 199 4.15 -19.20 -5.86
CA ASP A 199 5.24 -18.70 -5.03
C ASP A 199 4.70 -17.75 -3.96
N TRP A 200 3.72 -16.91 -4.30
CA TRP A 200 3.03 -16.05 -3.35
C TRP A 200 2.10 -16.84 -2.43
N LEU A 201 1.41 -17.86 -2.93
CA LEU A 201 0.58 -18.75 -2.11
C LEU A 201 1.39 -19.49 -1.05
N SER A 202 2.61 -19.93 -1.38
CA SER A 202 3.52 -20.55 -0.41
C SER A 202 3.89 -19.63 0.75
N GLN A 203 3.93 -18.31 0.49
CA GLN A 203 4.23 -17.27 1.47
C GLN A 203 2.98 -16.71 2.17
N ALA A 204 1.81 -16.76 1.52
CA ALA A 204 0.58 -16.15 2.02
C ALA A 204 0.17 -16.68 3.39
N ARG A 205 0.33 -17.99 3.65
CA ARG A 205 0.04 -18.58 4.98
C ARG A 205 0.99 -18.06 6.05
N LEU A 206 2.28 -17.93 5.73
CA LEU A 206 3.27 -17.37 6.66
C LEU A 206 2.92 -15.91 6.95
N HIS A 207 2.72 -15.09 5.92
CA HIS A 207 2.42 -13.68 6.10
C HIS A 207 1.06 -13.43 6.77
N ALA A 208 0.06 -14.28 6.56
CA ALA A 208 -1.20 -14.23 7.30
C ALA A 208 -0.96 -14.45 8.80
N SER A 209 -0.18 -15.47 9.18
CA SER A 209 0.16 -15.73 10.59
C SER A 209 1.01 -14.61 11.21
N GLU A 210 1.99 -14.08 10.48
CA GLU A 210 2.77 -12.92 10.91
C GLU A 210 1.90 -11.66 11.08
N ASN A 211 0.88 -11.48 10.23
CA ASN A 211 -0.05 -10.37 10.32
C ASN A 211 -0.98 -10.49 11.53
N GLU A 212 -1.45 -11.70 11.85
CA GLU A 212 -2.21 -11.97 13.06
C GLU A 212 -1.40 -11.61 14.32
N GLN A 213 -0.14 -12.04 14.38
CA GLN A 213 0.77 -11.66 15.48
C GLN A 213 1.00 -10.14 15.55
N LEU A 214 1.11 -9.46 14.41
CA LEU A 214 1.22 -8.00 14.35
C LEU A 214 -0.06 -7.32 14.88
N ILE A 215 -1.24 -7.80 14.52
CA ILE A 215 -2.52 -7.30 15.02
C ILE A 215 -2.60 -7.46 16.54
N GLU A 216 -2.25 -8.63 17.07
CA GLU A 216 -2.22 -8.89 18.52
C GLU A 216 -1.21 -7.99 19.25
N ALA A 217 -0.03 -7.80 18.66
CA ALA A 217 0.99 -6.90 19.20
C ALA A 217 0.48 -5.45 19.25
N LEU A 218 -0.15 -4.96 18.18
CA LEU A 218 -0.74 -3.62 18.13
C LEU A 218 -1.86 -3.45 19.17
N GLN A 219 -2.75 -4.43 19.29
CA GLN A 219 -3.81 -4.41 20.30
C GLN A 219 -3.26 -4.41 21.73
N THR A 220 -2.21 -5.19 21.98
CA THR A 220 -1.50 -5.21 23.27
C THR A 220 -0.91 -3.83 23.57
N GLN A 221 -0.21 -3.22 22.60
CA GLN A 221 0.37 -1.89 22.78
C GLN A 221 -0.71 -0.83 23.03
N MET A 222 -1.88 -0.90 22.38
CA MET A 222 -2.98 0.03 22.65
C MET A 222 -3.45 0.04 24.11
N GLY A 223 -3.22 -1.04 24.88
CA GLY A 223 -3.48 -1.11 26.32
C GLY A 223 -2.32 -0.63 27.20
N LEU A 224 -1.12 -0.52 26.66
CA LEU A 224 0.11 -0.17 27.38
C LEU A 224 0.57 1.28 27.15
N VAL A 225 0.26 1.85 25.98
CA VAL A 225 0.67 3.22 25.64
C VAL A 225 -0.16 4.24 26.41
N ASP A 226 0.50 5.30 26.89
CA ASP A 226 -0.15 6.43 27.57
C ASP A 226 -0.26 7.67 26.66
N ARG A 227 0.38 7.65 25.49
CA ARG A 227 0.45 8.75 24.52
C ARG A 227 0.28 8.25 23.10
N ASN A 228 -0.18 9.15 22.23
CA ASN A 228 -0.24 8.96 20.78
C ASN A 228 -0.91 7.65 20.31
N ARG A 229 -1.91 7.18 21.08
CA ARG A 229 -2.67 5.96 20.78
C ARG A 229 -3.28 5.96 19.37
N TYR A 230 -3.61 7.14 18.84
CA TYR A 230 -4.17 7.28 17.49
C TYR A 230 -3.23 6.74 16.39
N SER A 231 -1.90 6.86 16.52
CA SER A 231 -1.01 6.25 15.53
C SER A 231 -1.11 4.72 15.53
N LEU A 232 -1.33 4.10 16.69
CA LEU A 232 -1.57 2.66 16.77
C LEU A 232 -2.92 2.26 16.18
N GLU A 233 -3.94 3.11 16.26
CA GLU A 233 -5.22 2.88 15.57
C GLU A 233 -5.03 2.89 14.05
N VAL A 234 -4.25 3.83 13.54
CA VAL A 234 -3.86 3.89 12.11
C VAL A 234 -3.08 2.64 11.71
N PHE A 235 -2.11 2.21 12.53
CA PHE A 235 -1.30 1.02 12.24
C PHE A 235 -2.14 -0.24 12.27
N LEU A 236 -3.08 -0.37 13.22
CA LEU A 236 -3.99 -1.50 13.32
C LEU A 236 -4.94 -1.57 12.12
N ALA A 237 -5.46 -0.44 11.67
CA ALA A 237 -6.28 -0.39 10.46
C ALA A 237 -5.50 -0.85 9.23
N LEU A 238 -4.26 -0.35 9.06
CA LEU A 238 -3.36 -0.78 7.98
C LEU A 238 -2.98 -2.26 8.09
N ALA A 239 -2.69 -2.77 9.30
CA ALA A 239 -2.35 -4.17 9.52
C ALA A 239 -3.50 -5.08 9.08
N ARG A 240 -4.75 -4.74 9.44
CA ARG A 240 -5.95 -5.47 9.00
C ARG A 240 -6.16 -5.41 7.49
N PHE A 241 -5.91 -4.25 6.88
CA PHE A 241 -5.95 -4.07 5.42
C PHE A 241 -4.93 -4.97 4.70
N MET A 242 -3.69 -5.00 5.20
CA MET A 242 -2.67 -5.94 4.68
C MET A 242 -3.03 -7.40 4.95
N GLY A 243 -3.65 -7.71 6.09
CA GLY A 243 -4.12 -9.05 6.42
C GLY A 243 -5.26 -9.55 5.51
N HIS A 244 -6.16 -8.67 5.09
CA HIS A 244 -7.17 -8.97 4.06
C HIS A 244 -6.52 -9.45 2.76
N HIS A 245 -5.42 -8.83 2.34
CA HIS A 245 -4.74 -9.23 1.11
C HIS A 245 -4.22 -10.68 1.14
N TRP A 246 -3.72 -11.16 2.28
CA TRP A 246 -3.31 -12.57 2.38
C TRP A 246 -4.50 -13.52 2.32
N ARG A 247 -5.65 -13.12 2.91
CA ARG A 247 -6.91 -13.86 2.77
C ARG A 247 -7.39 -13.89 1.32
N LEU A 248 -7.27 -12.78 0.57
CA LEU A 248 -7.57 -12.76 -0.86
C LEU A 248 -6.81 -13.85 -1.62
N PHE A 249 -5.52 -14.03 -1.35
CA PHE A 249 -4.74 -15.09 -1.99
C PHE A 249 -5.24 -16.49 -1.65
N LEU A 250 -5.48 -16.73 -0.36
CA LEU A 250 -5.88 -18.05 0.15
C LEU A 250 -7.30 -18.42 -0.27
N ASP A 251 -8.24 -17.47 -0.22
CA ASP A 251 -9.65 -17.68 -0.53
C ASP A 251 -9.87 -17.85 -2.03
N LEU A 252 -9.12 -17.15 -2.89
CA LEU A 252 -9.17 -17.39 -4.34
C LEU A 252 -8.58 -18.76 -4.71
N ALA A 253 -7.53 -19.22 -4.02
CA ALA A 253 -7.01 -20.57 -4.19
C ALA A 253 -8.00 -21.64 -3.71
N GLN A 254 -8.69 -21.38 -2.59
CA GLN A 254 -9.76 -22.25 -2.09
C GLN A 254 -10.92 -22.31 -3.09
N ALA A 255 -11.34 -21.16 -3.64
CA ALA A 255 -12.42 -21.12 -4.62
C ALA A 255 -12.07 -21.87 -5.91
N GLU A 256 -10.82 -21.79 -6.40
CA GLU A 256 -10.37 -22.56 -7.56
C GLU A 256 -10.40 -24.08 -7.29
N GLU A 257 -9.95 -24.51 -6.11
CA GLU A 257 -10.02 -25.92 -5.71
C GLU A 257 -11.46 -26.42 -5.54
N GLN A 258 -12.35 -25.59 -4.99
CA GLN A 258 -13.79 -25.91 -4.92
C GLN A 258 -14.40 -26.01 -6.33
N ILE A 259 -14.05 -25.11 -7.24
CA ILE A 259 -14.49 -25.16 -8.64
C ILE A 259 -14.05 -26.49 -9.29
N LYS A 260 -12.78 -26.88 -9.11
CA LYS A 260 -12.24 -28.15 -9.60
C LYS A 260 -12.96 -29.38 -9.01
N GLN A 261 -13.25 -29.37 -7.71
CA GLN A 261 -13.99 -30.45 -7.05
C GLN A 261 -15.43 -30.55 -7.58
N GLY A 262 -16.12 -29.41 -7.74
CA GLY A 262 -17.46 -29.36 -8.32
C GLY A 262 -17.49 -29.93 -9.74
N GLN A 263 -16.46 -29.67 -10.52
CA GLN A 263 -16.31 -30.22 -11.88
C GLN A 263 -16.06 -31.73 -11.89
N ALA A 264 -15.20 -32.24 -11.02
CA ALA A 264 -14.97 -33.68 -10.90
C ALA A 264 -16.27 -34.43 -10.52
N LEU A 265 -17.04 -33.87 -9.58
CA LEU A 265 -18.36 -34.41 -9.22
C LEU A 265 -19.35 -34.36 -10.39
N ALA A 266 -19.28 -33.32 -11.22
CA ALA A 266 -20.13 -33.21 -12.41
C ALA A 266 -19.82 -34.31 -13.44
N LEU A 267 -18.55 -34.65 -13.66
CA LEU A 267 -18.14 -35.78 -14.52
C LEU A 267 -18.61 -37.14 -14.01
N GLU A 268 -18.65 -37.29 -12.69
CA GLU A 268 -19.10 -38.52 -12.03
C GLU A 268 -20.64 -38.62 -11.93
N ASN A 269 -21.38 -37.69 -12.54
CA ASN A 269 -22.84 -37.58 -12.49
C ASN A 269 -23.41 -37.32 -11.07
N HIS A 270 -22.61 -36.72 -10.18
CA HIS A 270 -23.04 -36.31 -8.84
C HIS A 270 -23.60 -34.87 -8.84
N ALA A 271 -24.60 -34.60 -9.68
CA ALA A 271 -25.03 -33.23 -10.00
C ALA A 271 -25.43 -32.37 -8.79
N GLY A 272 -26.12 -32.94 -7.80
CA GLY A 272 -26.49 -32.18 -6.59
C GLY A 272 -25.28 -31.78 -5.75
N GLN A 273 -24.27 -32.66 -5.67
CA GLN A 273 -23.03 -32.37 -4.94
C GLN A 273 -22.18 -31.35 -5.70
N ALA A 274 -22.06 -31.50 -7.02
CA ALA A 274 -21.38 -30.55 -7.89
C ALA A 274 -21.95 -29.13 -7.73
N ALA A 275 -23.27 -28.97 -7.85
CA ALA A 275 -23.94 -27.68 -7.65
C ALA A 275 -23.66 -27.08 -6.26
N SER A 276 -23.71 -27.90 -5.20
CA SER A 276 -23.42 -27.46 -3.84
C SER A 276 -21.98 -26.97 -3.65
N VAL A 277 -20.99 -27.67 -4.21
CA VAL A 277 -19.57 -27.28 -4.07
C VAL A 277 -19.28 -26.01 -4.87
N LEU A 278 -19.86 -25.87 -6.07
CA LEU A 278 -19.72 -24.63 -6.85
C LEU A 278 -20.37 -23.43 -6.15
N SER A 279 -21.54 -23.60 -5.52
CA SER A 279 -22.14 -22.57 -4.68
C SER A 279 -21.27 -22.21 -3.47
N ALA A 280 -20.51 -23.17 -2.93
CA ALA A 280 -19.53 -22.89 -1.88
C ALA A 280 -18.38 -22.01 -2.42
N ALA A 281 -17.88 -22.25 -3.63
CA ALA A 281 -16.88 -21.39 -4.28
C ALA A 281 -17.37 -19.94 -4.45
N TYR A 282 -18.61 -19.76 -4.90
CA TYR A 282 -19.24 -18.45 -4.96
C TYR A 282 -19.27 -17.78 -3.57
N THR A 283 -19.70 -18.52 -2.56
CA THR A 283 -19.83 -18.01 -1.18
C THR A 283 -18.47 -17.58 -0.61
N THR A 284 -17.42 -18.36 -0.86
CA THR A 284 -16.04 -18.04 -0.47
C THR A 284 -15.63 -16.67 -1.02
N VAL A 285 -15.81 -16.44 -2.32
CA VAL A 285 -15.37 -15.19 -2.97
C VAL A 285 -16.29 -14.01 -2.64
N ASP A 286 -17.60 -14.22 -2.47
CA ASP A 286 -18.51 -13.15 -2.04
C ASP A 286 -18.23 -12.71 -0.61
N GLN A 287 -17.92 -13.64 0.30
CA GLN A 287 -17.52 -13.31 1.66
C GLN A 287 -16.18 -12.55 1.68
N LEU A 288 -15.18 -13.01 0.92
CA LEU A 288 -13.91 -12.31 0.73
C LEU A 288 -14.14 -10.85 0.31
N ARG A 289 -14.96 -10.63 -0.72
CA ARG A 289 -15.28 -9.30 -1.24
C ARG A 289 -15.95 -8.41 -0.18
N LYS A 290 -16.93 -8.95 0.56
CA LYS A 290 -17.62 -8.24 1.65
C LYS A 290 -16.66 -7.86 2.78
N ASP A 291 -15.75 -8.76 3.14
CA ASP A 291 -14.72 -8.54 4.15
C ASP A 291 -13.72 -7.46 3.72
N GLY A 292 -13.34 -7.42 2.44
CA GLY A 292 -12.49 -6.38 1.87
C GLY A 292 -13.12 -4.99 1.97
N LEU A 293 -14.38 -4.87 1.56
CA LEU A 293 -15.14 -3.62 1.68
C LEU A 293 -15.26 -3.15 3.13
N LYS A 294 -15.54 -4.06 4.06
CA LYS A 294 -15.57 -3.76 5.49
C LYS A 294 -14.22 -3.30 6.02
N THR A 295 -13.14 -3.99 5.64
CA THR A 295 -11.79 -3.65 6.06
C THR A 295 -11.38 -2.27 5.56
N PHE A 296 -11.76 -1.91 4.32
CA PHE A 296 -11.54 -0.57 3.79
C PHE A 296 -12.34 0.49 4.55
N GLU A 297 -13.61 0.23 4.87
CA GLU A 297 -14.43 1.15 5.64
C GLU A 297 -13.83 1.41 7.04
N ASP A 298 -13.25 0.40 7.68
CA ASP A 298 -12.52 0.54 8.94
C ASP A 298 -11.28 1.44 8.77
N VAL A 299 -10.49 1.26 7.69
CA VAL A 299 -9.36 2.15 7.36
C VAL A 299 -9.82 3.58 7.18
N ARG A 300 -10.86 3.78 6.37
CA ARG A 300 -11.43 5.10 6.09
C ARG A 300 -11.89 5.78 7.37
N THR A 301 -12.61 5.06 8.23
CA THR A 301 -13.11 5.57 9.51
C THR A 301 -11.99 6.06 10.43
N VAL A 302 -10.85 5.38 10.44
CA VAL A 302 -9.69 5.79 11.24
C VAL A 302 -8.97 6.96 10.58
N PHE A 303 -8.62 6.85 9.31
CA PHE A 303 -7.82 7.85 8.58
C PHE A 303 -8.55 9.20 8.49
N GLU A 304 -9.85 9.19 8.19
CA GLU A 304 -10.64 10.41 7.98
C GLU A 304 -10.91 11.21 9.28
N ARG A 305 -10.38 10.77 10.43
CA ARG A 305 -10.33 11.62 11.62
C ARG A 305 -9.37 12.79 11.44
N SER A 306 -8.31 12.63 10.66
CA SER A 306 -7.29 13.68 10.40
C SER A 306 -6.79 13.78 8.97
N CYS A 307 -7.15 12.86 8.08
CA CYS A 307 -6.76 12.84 6.67
C CYS A 307 -8.02 12.83 5.80
N TYR A 308 -8.37 13.98 5.23
CA TYR A 308 -9.63 14.13 4.51
C TYR A 308 -9.48 13.99 2.99
N PRO A 309 -10.56 13.64 2.26
CA PRO A 309 -10.54 13.61 0.81
C PRO A 309 -10.06 14.92 0.19
N LYS A 310 -9.23 14.79 -0.85
CA LYS A 310 -8.70 15.88 -1.66
C LYS A 310 -9.85 16.59 -2.36
N GLY A 311 -9.81 17.92 -2.42
CA GLY A 311 -10.86 18.71 -3.05
C GLY A 311 -12.21 18.70 -2.32
N ARG A 312 -12.31 18.20 -1.08
CA ARG A 312 -13.59 18.21 -0.34
C ARG A 312 -14.15 19.62 -0.18
N SER A 313 -15.47 19.74 -0.24
CA SER A 313 -16.17 20.99 0.09
C SER A 313 -16.07 21.33 1.58
N VAL A 314 -15.85 22.60 1.91
CA VAL A 314 -15.85 23.09 3.31
C VAL A 314 -16.50 24.47 3.37
N GLY A 315 -17.47 24.65 4.28
CA GLY A 315 -18.09 25.95 4.53
C GLY A 315 -18.74 26.60 3.29
N GLY A 316 -19.37 25.80 2.43
CA GLY A 316 -19.98 26.27 1.17
C GLY A 316 -18.99 26.55 0.03
N ARG A 317 -17.68 26.36 0.24
CA ARG A 317 -16.66 26.45 -0.81
C ARG A 317 -16.42 25.09 -1.44
N GLN A 318 -16.38 25.06 -2.76
CA GLN A 318 -15.99 23.90 -3.56
C GLN A 318 -14.48 23.98 -3.83
N PHE A 319 -13.74 22.92 -3.51
CA PHE A 319 -12.33 22.80 -3.83
C PHE A 319 -12.17 21.81 -4.97
N VAL A 320 -11.09 21.94 -5.74
CA VAL A 320 -10.86 21.11 -6.92
C VAL A 320 -9.76 20.09 -6.62
N HIS A 321 -9.97 18.86 -7.07
CA HIS A 321 -8.92 17.86 -7.23
C HIS A 321 -8.79 17.59 -8.73
N VAL A 322 -7.57 17.74 -9.25
CA VAL A 322 -7.21 17.42 -10.63
C VAL A 322 -5.96 16.57 -10.57
N PHE A 323 -6.05 15.37 -11.13
CA PHE A 323 -4.92 14.46 -11.22
C PHE A 323 -3.81 15.06 -12.10
N ASP A 324 -2.58 15.06 -11.58
CA ASP A 324 -1.39 15.56 -12.26
C ASP A 324 -1.16 14.86 -13.62
N ASP A 325 -0.79 15.63 -14.66
CA ASP A 325 -0.53 15.13 -16.01
C ASP A 325 0.95 14.78 -16.26
N VAL A 326 1.84 15.10 -15.32
CA VAL A 326 3.28 14.79 -15.31
C VAL A 326 3.56 13.62 -14.37
N LYS A 327 3.03 13.65 -13.15
CA LYS A 327 3.31 12.61 -12.14
C LYS A 327 2.23 11.52 -12.12
N ASP A 328 2.60 10.34 -11.61
CA ASP A 328 1.69 9.20 -11.47
C ASP A 328 1.67 8.74 -10.01
N HIS A 329 1.31 9.67 -9.13
CA HIS A 329 1.24 9.44 -7.69
C HIS A 329 0.07 8.53 -7.37
N PHE A 330 0.35 7.42 -6.67
CA PHE A 330 -0.64 6.40 -6.34
C PHE A 330 -1.88 7.00 -5.66
N ALA A 331 -1.66 7.88 -4.69
CA ALA A 331 -2.76 8.48 -3.95
C ALA A 331 -3.46 9.61 -4.70
N ASP A 332 -2.86 10.17 -5.76
CA ASP A 332 -3.49 11.25 -6.51
C ASP A 332 -4.47 10.73 -7.58
N ARG A 333 -4.41 9.43 -7.89
CA ARG A 333 -5.30 8.79 -8.88
C ARG A 333 -6.78 8.84 -8.49
N ARG A 334 -7.10 8.96 -7.20
CA ARG A 334 -8.46 9.15 -6.68
C ARG A 334 -8.42 10.20 -5.56
N ALA A 335 -9.48 10.99 -5.44
CA ALA A 335 -9.53 12.09 -4.48
C ALA A 335 -9.64 11.62 -3.03
N ASP A 336 -10.27 10.47 -2.80
CA ASP A 336 -10.45 9.84 -1.49
C ASP A 336 -9.55 8.61 -1.34
N LEU A 337 -9.62 7.95 -0.17
CA LEU A 337 -8.80 6.77 0.14
C LEU A 337 -9.05 5.56 -0.76
N SER A 338 -10.05 5.59 -1.66
CA SER A 338 -10.33 4.46 -2.55
C SER A 338 -9.20 4.18 -3.54
N TYR A 339 -8.17 5.05 -3.64
CA TYR A 339 -6.93 4.68 -4.36
C TYR A 339 -6.29 3.41 -3.77
N MET A 340 -6.45 3.15 -2.46
CA MET A 340 -5.94 1.93 -1.82
C MET A 340 -6.66 0.67 -2.30
N LEU A 341 -7.93 0.77 -2.68
CA LEU A 341 -8.73 -0.32 -3.24
C LEU A 341 -8.55 -0.49 -4.75
N ALA A 342 -7.96 0.48 -5.44
CA ALA A 342 -7.83 0.45 -6.89
C ALA A 342 -7.21 -0.85 -7.44
N PRO A 343 -6.20 -1.47 -6.78
CA PRO A 343 -5.70 -2.76 -7.22
C PRO A 343 -6.74 -3.88 -7.17
N GLU A 344 -7.49 -4.00 -6.08
CA GLU A 344 -8.52 -5.04 -5.89
C GLU A 344 -9.75 -4.78 -6.78
N ASP A 345 -10.18 -3.52 -6.92
CA ASP A 345 -11.25 -3.13 -7.86
C ASP A 345 -10.93 -3.60 -9.29
N SER A 346 -9.65 -3.55 -9.68
CA SER A 346 -9.22 -3.91 -11.03
C SER A 346 -9.38 -5.41 -11.36
N LEU A 347 -9.50 -6.27 -10.35
CA LEU A 347 -9.74 -7.72 -10.54
C LEU A 347 -11.13 -7.95 -11.14
N GLY A 348 -12.10 -7.10 -10.82
CA GLY A 348 -13.49 -7.27 -11.28
C GLY A 348 -14.25 -8.40 -10.58
N LEU A 349 -14.03 -8.59 -9.28
CA LEU A 349 -14.69 -9.65 -8.47
C LEU A 349 -16.22 -9.67 -8.61
N ASP A 350 -16.88 -8.51 -8.70
CA ASP A 350 -18.33 -8.44 -8.91
C ASP A 350 -18.78 -9.04 -10.25
N SER A 351 -17.99 -8.87 -11.32
CA SER A 351 -18.28 -9.48 -12.62
C SER A 351 -18.01 -10.97 -12.56
N TRP A 352 -16.88 -11.36 -11.98
CA TRP A 352 -16.50 -12.76 -11.81
C TRP A 352 -17.56 -13.56 -11.03
N LEU A 353 -18.08 -13.01 -9.92
CA LEU A 353 -19.16 -13.63 -9.15
C LEU A 353 -20.43 -13.81 -9.98
N LYS A 354 -20.81 -12.83 -10.80
CA LYS A 354 -21.98 -12.92 -11.68
C LYS A 354 -21.81 -13.97 -12.76
N ASP A 355 -20.60 -14.10 -13.31
CA ASP A 355 -20.32 -15.12 -14.32
C ASP A 355 -20.30 -16.52 -13.69
N LEU A 356 -19.74 -16.68 -12.49
CA LEU A 356 -19.79 -17.94 -11.74
C LEU A 356 -21.23 -18.33 -11.40
N GLU A 357 -22.04 -17.39 -10.89
CA GLU A 357 -23.46 -17.61 -10.62
C GLU A 357 -24.22 -18.07 -11.87
N ARG A 358 -23.97 -17.42 -13.02
CA ARG A 358 -24.59 -17.80 -14.29
C ARG A 358 -24.23 -19.23 -14.69
N SER A 359 -22.95 -19.60 -14.58
CA SER A 359 -22.50 -20.96 -14.87
C SER A 359 -23.17 -21.97 -13.94
N ILE A 360 -23.22 -21.73 -12.63
CA ILE A 360 -23.87 -22.64 -11.68
C ILE A 360 -25.38 -22.78 -11.98
N ALA A 361 -26.06 -21.68 -12.28
CA ALA A 361 -27.48 -21.69 -12.61
C ALA A 361 -27.77 -22.50 -13.89
N LEU A 362 -26.91 -22.38 -14.90
CA LEU A 362 -27.00 -23.17 -16.13
C LEU A 362 -26.81 -24.67 -15.84
N TYR A 363 -25.75 -25.02 -15.10
CA TYR A 363 -25.47 -26.40 -14.68
C TYR A 363 -26.68 -27.03 -14.00
N ALA A 364 -27.22 -26.32 -13.01
CA ALA A 364 -28.30 -26.81 -12.18
C ALA A 364 -29.58 -27.04 -13.00
N LYS A 365 -29.87 -26.13 -13.93
CA LYS A 365 -30.99 -26.24 -14.86
C LYS A 365 -30.84 -27.46 -15.78
N GLU A 366 -29.67 -27.68 -16.36
CA GLU A 366 -29.43 -28.82 -17.27
C GLU A 366 -29.52 -30.18 -16.57
N ASN A 367 -29.15 -30.22 -15.28
CA ASN A 367 -29.14 -31.45 -14.48
C ASN A 367 -30.38 -31.62 -13.57
N ASN A 368 -31.38 -30.74 -13.67
CA ASN A 368 -32.58 -30.73 -12.84
C ASN A 368 -32.31 -30.76 -11.33
N VAL A 369 -31.27 -30.06 -10.88
CA VAL A 369 -30.94 -29.94 -9.45
C VAL A 369 -31.32 -28.54 -8.93
N PRO A 370 -31.71 -28.40 -7.65
CA PRO A 370 -32.04 -27.10 -7.08
C PRO A 370 -30.83 -26.16 -7.09
N PHE A 371 -31.06 -24.91 -7.47
CA PHE A 371 -30.12 -23.82 -7.30
C PHE A 371 -30.83 -22.64 -6.64
N ALA A 372 -30.31 -22.19 -5.51
CA ALA A 372 -30.72 -20.95 -4.90
C ALA A 372 -29.68 -19.89 -5.27
N PRO A 373 -30.03 -18.85 -6.05
CA PRO A 373 -29.13 -17.73 -6.26
C PRO A 373 -28.76 -17.12 -4.91
N ALA A 374 -27.53 -16.61 -4.79
CA ALA A 374 -27.13 -15.92 -3.58
C ALA A 374 -28.07 -14.72 -3.37
N SER A 375 -28.63 -14.60 -2.18
CA SER A 375 -29.56 -13.53 -1.83
C SER A 375 -28.92 -12.16 -2.10
N LYS A 376 -29.59 -11.37 -2.96
CA LYS A 376 -29.20 -10.01 -3.36
C LYS A 376 -29.03 -9.07 -2.18
#